data_AF-D2RE44-F1
#
_entry.id   AF-D2RE44-F1
#
_cell.length_a   1.000
_cell.length_b   1.000
_cell.length_c   1.000
_cell.angle_alpha   90.00
_cell.angle_beta   90.00
_cell.angle_gamma   90.00
#
_symmetry.space_group_name_H-M   'P 1'
#
loop_
_entity.id
_entity.type
_entity.pdbx_description
1 polymer ?
#
loop_
_entity_poly.entity_id
_entity_poly.type
_entity_poly.pdbx_seq_one_letter_code
_entity_poly.pdbx_strand_id
1 'polypeptide(L)'
;MPKKKVKKFRGSRTHGKGQNDRNRGAGCRGGRGNAGRHKHKYIKFIKLAKMGLYQFGKYGFTRPVEVTQRYRMINHLKRTLRALKAEGKLDDYTYKFLYSRPDLNVSDLDEIIDRLVELGLAEKKDDKYFVDLTQLGYTKLLGSGIVTKKIEVKVESATPKAVEKIESVGGRVITEG
;
A
#
# COMPACT_ATOMS: atom_id res chain seq x y z
N MET A 1 19.29 17.06 -28.19
CA MET A 1 19.04 17.60 -26.83
C MET A 1 18.87 19.11 -26.87
N PRO A 2 17.85 19.68 -26.22
CA PRO A 2 17.70 21.13 -26.14
C PRO A 2 18.89 21.76 -25.39
N LYS A 3 19.46 22.83 -25.96
CA LYS A 3 20.59 23.53 -25.36
C LYS A 3 20.18 24.13 -24.01
N LYS A 4 21.06 24.00 -22.99
CA LYS A 4 20.82 24.57 -21.65
C LYS A 4 20.59 26.08 -21.74
N LYS A 5 19.58 26.58 -21.02
CA LYS A 5 19.20 28.01 -20.98
C LYS A 5 20.38 28.95 -20.68
N VAL A 6 21.35 28.49 -19.88
CA VAL A 6 22.59 29.22 -19.56
C VAL A 6 23.36 29.64 -20.81
N LYS A 7 23.41 28.80 -21.86
CA LYS A 7 24.13 29.10 -23.10
C LYS A 7 23.49 30.28 -23.85
N LYS A 8 22.16 30.44 -23.79
CA LYS A 8 21.42 31.58 -24.37
C LYS A 8 21.65 32.88 -23.59
N PHE A 9 21.87 32.80 -22.27
CA PHE A 9 22.05 33.98 -21.42
C PHE A 9 23.50 34.47 -21.31
N ARG A 10 24.48 33.76 -21.90
CA ARG A 10 25.86 34.28 -21.97
C ARG A 10 25.86 35.59 -22.77
N GLY A 11 26.48 36.64 -22.23
CA GLY A 11 26.42 38.01 -22.77
C GLY A 11 25.34 38.89 -22.15
N SER A 12 24.36 38.31 -21.44
CA SER A 12 23.40 39.09 -20.66
C SER A 12 23.96 39.49 -19.29
N ARG A 13 23.72 40.73 -18.85
CA ARG A 13 24.25 41.28 -17.59
C ARG A 13 23.77 40.53 -16.35
N THR A 14 22.51 40.07 -16.31
CA THR A 14 21.88 39.55 -15.06
C THR A 14 21.29 38.15 -15.18
N HIS A 15 21.46 37.47 -16.33
CA HIS A 15 20.97 36.10 -16.56
C HIS A 15 19.47 35.91 -16.23
N GLY A 16 18.65 36.94 -16.45
CA GLY A 16 17.20 36.92 -16.21
C GLY A 16 16.78 37.00 -14.74
N LYS A 17 17.67 37.45 -13.85
CA LYS A 17 17.40 37.56 -12.40
C LYS A 17 16.91 38.94 -11.96
N GLY A 18 16.65 39.85 -12.91
CA GLY A 18 16.30 41.24 -12.63
C GLY A 18 17.53 42.07 -12.31
N GLN A 19 17.43 42.97 -11.34
CA GLN A 19 18.53 43.84 -10.90
C GLN A 19 19.63 43.05 -10.16
N ASN A 20 20.86 43.57 -10.17
CA ASN A 20 22.07 42.91 -9.65
C ASN A 20 22.04 42.64 -8.13
N ASP A 21 21.16 43.29 -7.38
CA ASP A 21 20.97 43.11 -5.94
C ASP A 21 19.94 42.02 -5.57
N ARG A 22 19.18 41.49 -6.54
CA ARG A 22 18.03 40.59 -6.29
C ARG A 22 18.37 39.10 -6.19
N ASN A 23 19.55 38.67 -6.63
CA ASN A 23 19.95 37.26 -6.62
C ASN A 23 21.20 37.01 -5.76
N ARG A 24 21.14 37.46 -4.50
CA ARG A 24 22.19 37.22 -3.49
C ARG A 24 21.89 35.94 -2.70
N GLY A 25 22.34 35.88 -1.44
CA GLY A 25 22.22 34.73 -0.56
C GLY A 25 20.82 34.48 0.00
N ALA A 26 20.75 33.83 1.16
CA ALA A 26 19.49 33.43 1.78
C ALA A 26 18.59 34.60 2.19
N GLY A 27 19.14 35.81 2.38
CA GLY A 27 18.35 37.02 2.65
C GLY A 27 17.30 37.28 1.55
N CYS A 28 17.68 37.18 0.27
CA CYS A 28 16.76 37.35 -0.86
C CYS A 28 15.67 36.26 -0.91
N ARG A 29 15.86 35.13 -0.23
CA ARG A 29 14.87 34.03 -0.11
C ARG A 29 14.04 34.11 1.16
N GLY A 30 14.27 35.09 2.03
CA GLY A 30 13.66 35.17 3.35
C GLY A 30 14.14 34.05 4.29
N GLY A 31 15.43 33.72 4.24
CA GLY A 31 16.08 32.68 5.05
C GLY A 31 16.31 31.35 4.32
N ARG A 32 17.10 30.46 4.93
CA ARG A 32 17.38 29.10 4.40
C ARG A 32 16.24 28.14 4.72
N GLY A 33 15.92 27.24 3.80
CA GLY A 33 14.86 26.24 3.96
C GLY A 33 13.52 26.86 4.36
N ASN A 34 12.93 26.30 5.41
CA ASN A 34 11.63 26.71 5.94
C ASN A 34 11.74 27.78 7.06
N ALA A 35 12.78 28.60 7.05
CA ALA A 35 12.86 29.77 7.93
C ALA A 35 11.68 30.75 7.67
N GLY A 36 11.17 31.38 8.72
CA GLY A 36 10.05 32.34 8.63
C GLY A 36 8.65 31.72 8.59
N ARG A 37 8.54 30.40 8.75
CA ARG A 37 7.26 29.65 8.74
C ARG A 37 6.15 30.23 9.60
N HIS A 38 6.50 30.70 10.79
CA HIS A 38 5.58 31.32 11.75
C HIS A 38 5.77 32.85 11.85
N LYS A 39 6.45 33.46 10.87
CA LYS A 39 6.76 34.90 10.83
C LYS A 39 6.50 35.45 9.43
N HIS A 40 7.51 36.00 8.75
CA HIS A 40 7.41 36.65 7.44
C HIS A 40 7.01 35.74 6.27
N LYS A 41 7.00 34.40 6.43
CA LYS A 41 6.44 33.45 5.44
C LYS A 41 5.13 32.82 5.90
N TYR A 42 4.49 33.32 6.97
CA TYR A 42 3.32 32.71 7.58
C TYR A 42 2.17 32.49 6.59
N ILE A 43 1.83 33.49 5.77
CA ILE A 43 0.76 33.40 4.76
C ILE A 43 0.99 32.22 3.80
N LYS A 44 2.24 32.01 3.34
CA LYS A 44 2.59 30.87 2.47
C LYS A 44 2.29 29.55 3.17
N PHE A 45 2.72 29.41 4.43
CA PHE A 45 2.58 28.15 5.15
C PHE A 45 1.16 27.89 5.63
N ILE A 46 0.35 28.92 5.90
CA ILE A 46 -1.10 28.76 6.10
C ILE A 46 -1.75 28.17 4.84
N LYS A 47 -1.43 28.68 3.66
CA LYS A 47 -1.97 28.15 2.40
C LYS A 47 -1.55 26.69 2.18
N LEU A 48 -0.29 26.36 2.43
CA LEU A 48 0.19 24.98 2.36
C LEU A 48 -0.50 24.07 3.38
N ALA A 49 -0.77 24.58 4.58
CA ALA A 49 -1.51 23.85 5.60
C ALA A 49 -2.98 23.61 5.21
N LYS A 50 -3.65 24.62 4.63
CA LYS A 50 -5.00 24.47 4.06
C LYS A 50 -5.06 23.45 2.93
N MET A 51 -3.98 23.30 2.15
CA MET A 51 -3.84 22.30 1.09
C MET A 51 -3.43 20.90 1.62
N GLY A 52 -3.24 20.73 2.93
CA GLY A 52 -2.79 19.46 3.53
C GLY A 52 -1.32 19.11 3.27
N LEU A 53 -0.53 20.01 2.68
CA LEU A 53 0.89 19.79 2.34
C LEU A 53 1.84 20.18 3.47
N TYR A 54 1.32 20.77 4.55
CA TYR A 54 2.13 21.19 5.68
C TYR A 54 1.33 21.10 6.98
N GLN A 55 1.86 20.46 8.01
CA GLN A 55 1.21 20.38 9.32
C GLN A 55 1.87 21.33 10.31
N PHE A 56 1.05 22.16 10.95
CA PHE A 56 1.45 22.93 12.13
C PHE A 56 1.07 22.18 13.40
N GLY A 57 1.95 22.21 14.40
CA GLY A 57 1.72 21.54 15.69
C GLY A 57 1.87 20.02 15.64
N LYS A 58 1.45 19.38 16.74
CA LYS A 58 1.34 17.93 16.87
C LYS A 58 -0.13 17.57 17.05
N TYR A 59 -0.57 16.44 16.52
CA TYR A 59 -1.94 15.95 16.70
C TYR A 59 -1.92 14.47 17.05
N GLY A 60 -2.74 14.09 18.03
CA GLY A 60 -2.94 12.70 18.44
C GLY A 60 -1.74 12.08 19.16
N PHE A 61 -1.71 10.75 19.17
CA PHE A 61 -0.66 9.94 19.74
C PHE A 61 -0.33 8.78 18.78
N THR A 62 0.86 8.19 18.94
CA THR A 62 1.27 7.00 18.18
C THR A 62 1.34 5.81 19.13
N ARG A 63 0.67 4.72 18.77
CA ARG A 63 0.73 3.46 19.52
C ARG A 63 2.06 2.74 19.21
N PRO A 64 2.67 2.03 20.17
CA PRO A 64 3.82 1.17 19.88
C PRO A 64 3.47 0.14 18.79
N VAL A 65 4.38 -0.07 17.85
CA VAL A 65 4.08 -0.86 16.64
C VAL A 65 3.71 -2.31 16.99
N GLU A 66 4.38 -2.90 17.97
CA GLU A 66 4.23 -4.30 18.37
C GLU A 66 2.84 -4.66 18.96
N VAL A 67 2.17 -3.69 19.56
CA VAL A 67 0.82 -3.89 20.12
C VAL A 67 -0.28 -3.72 19.08
N THR A 68 0.04 -3.24 17.88
CA THR A 68 -0.94 -3.03 16.81
C THR A 68 -1.34 -4.37 16.22
N GLN A 69 -2.64 -4.66 16.14
CA GLN A 69 -3.16 -5.90 15.54
C GLN A 69 -2.61 -6.13 14.13
N ARG A 70 -2.58 -5.08 13.30
CA ARG A 70 -2.01 -5.12 11.94
C ARG A 70 -0.57 -5.65 11.91
N TYR A 71 0.27 -5.23 12.85
CA TYR A 71 1.65 -5.69 12.91
C TYR A 71 1.73 -7.18 13.27
N ARG A 72 0.93 -7.62 14.23
CA ARG A 72 0.84 -9.03 14.63
C ARG A 72 0.37 -9.91 13.47
N MET A 73 -0.69 -9.51 12.77
CA MET A 73 -1.23 -10.21 11.59
C MET A 73 -0.18 -10.30 10.48
N ILE A 74 0.46 -9.19 10.10
CA ILE A 74 1.49 -9.18 9.05
C ILE A 74 2.67 -10.07 9.42
N ASN A 75 3.12 -10.03 10.68
CA ASN A 75 4.21 -10.87 11.12
C ASN A 75 3.86 -12.35 11.15
N HIS A 76 2.63 -12.69 11.56
CA HIS A 76 2.12 -14.06 11.51
C HIS A 76 2.11 -14.58 10.07
N LEU A 77 1.48 -13.85 9.14
CA LEU A 77 1.45 -14.17 7.71
C LEU A 77 2.87 -14.33 7.13
N LYS A 78 3.78 -13.39 7.40
CA LYS A 78 5.14 -13.48 6.87
C LYS A 78 5.91 -14.67 7.43
N ARG A 79 5.64 -15.07 8.66
CA ARG A 79 6.23 -16.26 9.28
C ARG A 79 5.69 -17.54 8.65
N THR A 80 4.37 -17.66 8.49
CA THR A 80 3.72 -18.83 7.86
C THR A 80 4.20 -19.01 6.41
N LEU A 81 4.18 -17.94 5.60
CA LEU A 81 4.64 -18.01 4.20
C LEU A 81 6.12 -18.38 4.08
N ARG A 82 6.98 -17.91 5.00
CA ARG A 82 8.39 -18.31 5.01
C ARG A 82 8.57 -19.79 5.36
N ALA A 83 7.79 -20.30 6.31
CA ALA A 83 7.81 -21.72 6.67
C ALA A 83 7.35 -22.59 5.50
N LEU A 84 6.20 -22.26 4.89
CA LEU A 84 5.67 -22.99 3.73
C LEU A 84 6.63 -23.00 2.54
N LYS A 85 7.33 -21.88 2.30
CA LYS A 85 8.38 -21.81 1.28
C LYS A 85 9.58 -22.71 1.63
N ALA A 86 10.01 -22.71 2.89
CA ALA A 86 11.12 -23.55 3.34
C ALA A 86 10.78 -25.05 3.24
N GLU A 87 9.51 -25.41 3.47
CA GLU A 87 8.98 -26.77 3.27
C GLU A 87 8.83 -27.15 1.79
N GLY A 88 8.98 -26.21 0.86
CA GLY A 88 8.82 -26.46 -0.58
C GLY A 88 7.38 -26.53 -1.07
N LYS A 89 6.40 -26.22 -0.21
CA LYS A 89 4.95 -26.22 -0.55
C LYS A 89 4.52 -24.98 -1.35
N LEU A 90 5.40 -24.02 -1.54
CA LEU A 90 5.08 -22.73 -2.14
C LEU A 90 6.16 -22.36 -3.16
N ASP A 91 5.75 -22.12 -4.40
CA ASP A 91 6.66 -21.69 -5.45
C ASP A 91 7.09 -20.22 -5.27
N ASP A 92 8.17 -19.86 -5.95
CA ASP A 92 8.77 -18.54 -5.85
C ASP A 92 7.83 -17.40 -6.29
N TYR A 93 6.94 -17.65 -7.26
CA TYR A 93 5.98 -16.66 -7.70
C TYR A 93 4.87 -16.49 -6.67
N THR A 94 4.20 -17.57 -6.24
CA THR A 94 3.10 -17.49 -5.26
C THR A 94 3.60 -16.90 -3.95
N TYR A 95 4.82 -17.22 -3.53
CA TYR A 95 5.43 -16.64 -2.34
C TYR A 95 5.57 -15.12 -2.47
N LYS A 96 6.16 -14.65 -3.57
CA LYS A 96 6.31 -13.21 -3.82
C LYS A 96 4.95 -12.54 -3.94
N PHE A 97 3.97 -13.22 -4.55
CA PHE A 97 2.63 -12.70 -4.72
C PHE A 97 1.96 -12.45 -3.37
N LEU A 98 1.88 -13.47 -2.51
CA LEU A 98 1.23 -13.38 -1.21
C LEU A 98 2.01 -12.46 -0.25
N TYR A 99 3.34 -12.48 -0.30
CA TYR A 99 4.18 -11.66 0.58
C TYR A 99 4.00 -10.15 0.35
N SER A 100 3.75 -9.72 -0.90
CA SER A 100 3.52 -8.31 -1.20
C SER A 100 2.08 -7.85 -0.92
N ARG A 101 1.12 -8.77 -0.73
CA ARG A 101 -0.30 -8.48 -0.43
C ARG A 101 -0.66 -9.04 0.96
N PRO A 102 -0.40 -8.28 2.03
CA PRO A 102 -0.78 -8.70 3.38
C PRO A 102 -2.29 -8.68 3.61
N ASP A 103 -3.00 -7.83 2.89
CA ASP A 103 -4.45 -7.79 2.85
C ASP A 103 -4.90 -8.53 1.60
N LEU A 104 -5.73 -9.57 1.75
CA LEU A 104 -6.18 -10.41 0.63
C LEU A 104 -7.55 -9.95 0.14
N ASN A 105 -7.65 -9.59 -1.14
CA ASN A 105 -8.95 -9.35 -1.77
C ASN A 105 -9.46 -10.58 -2.50
N VAL A 106 -10.77 -10.61 -2.73
CA VAL A 106 -11.42 -11.68 -3.51
C VAL A 106 -10.86 -11.83 -4.93
N SER A 107 -10.42 -10.73 -5.56
CA SER A 107 -9.78 -10.78 -6.89
C SER A 107 -8.38 -11.37 -6.86
N ASP A 108 -7.61 -11.10 -5.80
CA ASP A 108 -6.27 -11.68 -5.63
C ASP A 108 -6.37 -13.19 -5.45
N LEU A 109 -7.43 -13.65 -4.77
CA LEU A 109 -7.72 -15.06 -4.57
C LEU A 109 -8.11 -15.75 -5.88
N ASP A 110 -8.98 -15.14 -6.69
CA ASP A 110 -9.40 -15.65 -8.01
C ASP A 110 -8.22 -15.87 -8.97
N GLU A 111 -7.22 -14.97 -8.94
CA GLU A 111 -6.01 -15.05 -9.77
C GLU A 111 -5.10 -16.22 -9.36
N ILE A 112 -4.95 -16.48 -8.05
CA ILE A 112 -3.97 -17.43 -7.55
C ILE A 112 -4.54 -18.82 -7.24
N ILE A 113 -5.88 -18.97 -7.18
CA ILE A 113 -6.52 -20.21 -6.74
C ILE A 113 -6.09 -21.43 -7.56
N ASP A 114 -5.88 -21.29 -8.88
CA ASP A 114 -5.44 -22.39 -9.73
C ASP A 114 -4.05 -22.89 -9.33
N ARG A 115 -3.14 -21.95 -9.03
CA ARG A 115 -1.78 -22.28 -8.57
C ARG A 115 -1.80 -22.87 -7.17
N LEU A 116 -2.68 -22.39 -6.29
CA LEU A 116 -2.84 -22.98 -4.96
C LEU A 116 -3.30 -24.44 -5.06
N VAL A 117 -4.14 -24.79 -6.04
CA VAL A 117 -4.51 -26.18 -6.32
C VAL A 117 -3.33 -26.99 -6.84
N GLU A 118 -2.54 -26.45 -7.77
CA GLU A 118 -1.32 -27.12 -8.26
C GLU A 118 -0.32 -27.41 -7.14
N LEU A 119 -0.22 -26.52 -6.15
CA LEU A 119 0.65 -26.65 -4.99
C LEU A 119 0.07 -27.54 -3.87
N GLY A 120 -1.17 -28.00 -4.01
CA GLY A 120 -1.86 -28.80 -2.99
C GLY A 120 -2.29 -28.02 -1.74
N LEU A 121 -2.32 -26.69 -1.81
CA LEU A 121 -2.80 -25.79 -0.74
C LEU A 121 -4.29 -25.47 -0.85
N ALA A 122 -4.91 -25.82 -1.99
CA ALA A 122 -6.34 -25.76 -2.22
C ALA A 122 -6.82 -27.05 -2.87
N GLU A 123 -8.05 -27.47 -2.58
CA GLU A 123 -8.66 -28.63 -3.22
C GLU A 123 -9.65 -28.16 -4.29
N LYS A 124 -9.65 -28.82 -5.45
CA LYS A 124 -10.70 -28.65 -6.46
C LYS A 124 -11.62 -29.86 -6.40
N LYS A 125 -12.88 -29.67 -6.03
CA LYS A 125 -13.93 -30.68 -6.15
C LYS A 125 -14.94 -30.20 -7.18
N ASP A 126 -15.02 -30.93 -8.29
CA ASP A 126 -15.84 -30.61 -9.46
C ASP A 126 -15.55 -29.20 -10.00
N ASP A 127 -16.46 -28.26 -9.73
CA ASP A 127 -16.45 -26.87 -10.18
C ASP A 127 -16.24 -25.87 -9.02
N LYS A 128 -15.94 -26.37 -7.81
CA LYS A 128 -15.71 -25.54 -6.61
C LYS A 128 -14.28 -25.66 -6.10
N TYR A 129 -13.68 -24.52 -5.79
CA TYR A 129 -12.36 -24.41 -5.17
C TYR A 129 -12.49 -24.28 -3.66
N PHE A 130 -11.87 -25.18 -2.90
CA PHE A 130 -11.83 -25.14 -1.45
C PHE A 130 -10.47 -24.62 -1.00
N VAL A 131 -10.47 -23.52 -0.26
CA VAL A 131 -9.23 -22.90 0.24
C VAL A 131 -9.37 -22.50 1.69
N ASP A 132 -8.38 -22.91 2.49
CA ASP A 132 -8.24 -22.52 3.89
C ASP A 132 -7.22 -21.38 4.03
N LEU A 133 -7.73 -20.16 4.20
CA LEU A 133 -6.90 -18.97 4.32
C LEU A 133 -6.19 -18.88 5.68
N THR A 134 -6.71 -19.59 6.70
CA THR A 134 -6.11 -19.60 8.04
C THR A 134 -4.75 -20.29 8.01
N GLN A 135 -4.61 -21.36 7.22
CA GLN A 135 -3.35 -22.08 7.02
C GLN A 135 -2.29 -21.22 6.34
N LEU A 136 -2.71 -20.35 5.42
CA LEU A 136 -1.82 -19.38 4.76
C LEU A 136 -1.43 -18.23 5.70
N GLY A 137 -2.13 -18.04 6.82
CA GLY A 137 -1.89 -16.98 7.81
C GLY A 137 -2.69 -15.70 7.55
N TYR A 138 -3.72 -15.75 6.71
CA TYR A 138 -4.65 -14.65 6.49
C TYR A 138 -5.83 -14.74 7.47
N THR A 139 -6.11 -13.64 8.15
CA THR A 139 -7.19 -13.54 9.15
C THR A 139 -8.43 -12.83 8.60
N LYS A 140 -8.30 -12.10 7.48
CA LYS A 140 -9.39 -11.30 6.93
C LYS A 140 -9.42 -11.29 5.41
N LEU A 141 -10.62 -11.50 4.85
CA LEU A 141 -10.89 -11.39 3.42
C LEU A 141 -11.65 -10.09 3.08
N LEU A 142 -11.14 -9.37 2.08
CA LEU A 142 -11.68 -8.09 1.61
C LEU A 142 -12.37 -8.19 0.26
N GLY A 143 -13.45 -7.43 0.06
CA GLY A 143 -14.31 -7.52 -1.13
C GLY A 143 -13.90 -6.68 -2.35
N SER A 144 -12.62 -6.32 -2.52
CA SER A 144 -12.20 -5.53 -3.69
C SER A 144 -12.01 -6.39 -4.94
N GLY A 145 -12.32 -5.83 -6.12
CA GLY A 145 -12.18 -6.51 -7.42
C GLY A 145 -13.34 -7.46 -7.76
N ILE A 146 -13.12 -8.34 -8.74
CA ILE A 146 -14.14 -9.23 -9.34
C ILE A 146 -13.80 -10.68 -9.01
N VAL A 147 -14.82 -11.51 -8.85
CA VAL A 147 -14.68 -12.96 -8.65
C VAL A 147 -15.35 -13.64 -9.84
N THR A 148 -14.67 -14.58 -10.47
CA THR A 148 -15.21 -15.31 -11.62
C THR A 148 -15.39 -16.79 -11.30
N LYS A 149 -14.57 -17.33 -10.40
CA LYS A 149 -14.57 -18.74 -10.00
C LYS A 149 -15.43 -18.97 -8.76
N LYS A 150 -15.99 -20.17 -8.65
CA LYS A 150 -16.77 -20.59 -7.47
C LYS A 150 -15.82 -21.05 -6.37
N ILE A 151 -15.66 -20.23 -5.33
CA ILE A 151 -14.70 -20.48 -4.26
C ILE A 151 -15.44 -20.67 -2.93
N GLU A 152 -15.13 -21.75 -2.25
CA GLU A 152 -15.47 -22.01 -0.86
C GLU A 152 -14.27 -21.68 0.02
N VAL A 153 -14.40 -20.57 0.77
CA VAL A 153 -13.30 -19.97 1.53
C VAL A 153 -13.54 -20.14 3.02
N LYS A 154 -12.55 -20.70 3.72
CA LYS A 154 -12.49 -20.70 5.18
C LYS A 154 -11.58 -19.57 5.67
N VAL A 155 -12.11 -18.67 6.51
CA VAL A 155 -11.37 -17.52 7.06
C VAL A 155 -11.95 -17.09 8.40
N GLU A 156 -11.14 -16.48 9.27
CA GLU A 156 -11.61 -15.95 10.57
C GLU A 156 -12.65 -14.82 10.39
N SER A 157 -12.41 -13.89 9.47
CA SER A 157 -13.36 -12.80 9.19
C SER A 157 -13.45 -12.41 7.72
N ALA A 158 -14.65 -12.04 7.26
CA ALA A 158 -14.87 -11.53 5.91
C ALA A 158 -15.67 -10.23 5.93
N THR A 159 -15.34 -9.30 5.03
CA THR A 159 -16.16 -8.09 4.86
C THR A 159 -17.51 -8.43 4.23
N PRO A 160 -18.61 -7.71 4.54
CA PRO A 160 -19.93 -7.98 3.97
C PRO A 160 -19.90 -8.02 2.43
N LYS A 161 -19.21 -7.05 1.81
CA LYS A 161 -19.02 -6.99 0.36
C LYS A 161 -18.27 -8.19 -0.23
N ALA A 162 -17.38 -8.84 0.55
CA ALA A 162 -16.68 -10.04 0.09
C ALA A 162 -17.62 -11.25 0.08
N VAL A 163 -18.45 -11.39 1.12
CA VAL A 163 -19.44 -12.46 1.25
C VAL A 163 -20.43 -12.38 0.09
N GLU A 164 -21.04 -11.20 -0.12
CA GLU A 164 -21.99 -10.95 -1.21
C GLU A 164 -21.43 -11.34 -2.60
N LYS A 165 -20.17 -10.99 -2.87
CA LYS A 165 -19.52 -11.30 -4.15
C LYS A 165 -19.25 -12.78 -4.34
N ILE A 166 -18.78 -13.45 -3.30
CA ILE A 166 -18.49 -14.89 -3.37
C ILE A 166 -19.80 -15.68 -3.53
N GLU A 167 -20.84 -15.31 -2.78
CA GLU A 167 -22.16 -15.92 -2.88
C GLU A 167 -22.83 -15.68 -4.24
N SER A 168 -22.67 -14.49 -4.83
CA SER A 168 -23.24 -14.18 -6.16
C SER A 168 -22.72 -15.08 -7.29
N VAL A 169 -21.51 -15.61 -7.14
CA VAL A 169 -20.89 -16.52 -8.13
C VAL A 169 -21.24 -17.99 -7.79
N GLY A 170 -21.84 -18.25 -6.63
CA GLY A 170 -22.16 -19.60 -6.14
C GLY A 170 -21.07 -20.21 -5.25
N GLY A 171 -20.18 -19.39 -4.71
CA GLY A 171 -19.22 -19.76 -3.66
C GLY A 171 -19.83 -19.69 -2.26
N ARG A 172 -19.02 -20.01 -1.25
CA ARG A 172 -19.44 -19.98 0.16
C ARG A 172 -18.31 -19.46 1.03
N VAL A 173 -18.62 -18.65 2.03
CA VAL A 173 -17.63 -18.22 3.04
C VAL A 173 -17.98 -18.87 4.37
N ILE A 174 -17.05 -19.66 4.90
CA ILE A 174 -17.16 -20.23 6.25
C ILE A 174 -16.34 -19.35 7.17
N THR A 175 -17.02 -18.54 7.98
CA THR A 175 -16.39 -17.75 9.03
C THR A 175 -16.40 -18.50 10.35
N GLU A 176 -15.22 -18.74 10.93
CA GLU A 176 -15.07 -19.15 12.33
C GLU A 176 -15.08 -17.88 13.19
N GLY A 177 -16.27 -17.28 13.33
CA GLY A 177 -16.50 -16.09 14.14
C GLY A 177 -16.61 -16.42 15.63
#